data_AF-F4RIX0-F1
#
_entry.id   AF-F4RIX0-F1
#
_cell.length_a   1.000
_cell.length_b   1.000
_cell.length_c   1.000
_cell.angle_alpha   90.00
_cell.angle_beta   90.00
_cell.angle_gamma   90.00
#
_symmetry.space_group_name_H-M   'P 1'
#
loop_
_entity.id
_entity.type
_entity.pdbx_description
1 polymer ?
#
loop_
_entity_poly.entity_id
_entity_poly.type
_entity_poly.pdbx_seq_one_letter_code
_entity_poly.pdbx_strand_id
1 'polypeptide(L)'
;MTTGHKGKAAASSSNSNPVQVESDNDQSSSKVEDMIKTELKNRMLASGEWSRLTKKVREQLKGSSWEENLRCTAEARALEADEPSLGELIEYIQPIAADTVPEQIKNDIMASIRHFVEVNVDADVGETQ
;
A
#
# COMPACT_ATOMS: atom_id res chain seq x y z
N MET A 1 -25.12 -13.91 71.29
CA MET A 1 -24.89 -12.80 72.25
C MET A 1 -23.49 -12.24 71.99
N THR A 2 -23.32 -10.93 72.21
CA THR A 2 -22.09 -10.10 72.13
C THR A 2 -21.51 -9.78 70.73
N THR A 3 -20.81 -8.65 70.54
CA THR A 3 -21.24 -7.27 70.24
C THR A 3 -20.06 -6.58 69.56
N GLY A 4 -20.30 -5.83 68.49
CA GLY A 4 -19.59 -4.57 68.17
C GLY A 4 -18.26 -4.63 67.42
N HIS A 5 -18.13 -3.81 66.37
CA HIS A 5 -17.41 -2.54 66.44
C HIS A 5 -17.76 -1.64 65.24
N LYS A 6 -17.92 -0.36 65.55
CA LYS A 6 -18.28 0.76 64.68
C LYS A 6 -16.99 1.54 64.41
N GLY A 7 -16.69 1.89 63.16
CA GLY A 7 -15.51 2.67 62.79
C GLY A 7 -15.77 3.49 61.53
N LYS A 8 -15.42 4.77 61.59
CA LYS A 8 -15.92 5.91 60.82
C LYS A 8 -14.71 6.61 60.22
N ALA A 9 -14.71 6.97 58.92
CA ALA A 9 -14.04 8.17 58.41
C ALA A 9 -14.21 8.32 56.89
N ALA A 10 -14.38 9.58 56.48
CA ALA A 10 -14.56 10.08 55.13
C ALA A 10 -13.24 10.20 54.37
N ALA A 11 -13.31 10.18 53.03
CA ALA A 11 -12.45 11.00 52.18
C ALA A 11 -13.11 11.20 50.81
N SER A 12 -13.30 12.47 50.44
CA SER A 12 -13.60 12.95 49.10
C SER A 12 -12.56 12.47 48.09
N SER A 13 -13.01 12.18 46.85
CA SER A 13 -12.24 12.39 45.61
C SER A 13 -13.25 12.36 44.47
N SER A 14 -13.71 13.52 44.03
CA SER A 14 -13.12 14.28 42.93
C SER A 14 -13.58 13.76 41.57
N ASN A 15 -14.58 14.48 41.07
CA ASN A 15 -15.00 14.70 39.70
C ASN A 15 -13.88 14.50 38.67
N SER A 16 -14.14 13.74 37.60
CA SER A 16 -13.48 13.89 36.30
C SER A 16 -14.38 13.33 35.21
N ASN A 17 -15.18 14.24 34.65
CA ASN A 17 -15.84 14.10 33.37
C ASN A 17 -14.77 13.95 32.27
N PRO A 18 -14.72 12.87 31.48
CA PRO A 18 -13.89 12.87 30.29
C PRO A 18 -14.62 13.67 29.21
N VAL A 19 -14.08 14.85 28.94
CA VAL A 19 -14.33 15.63 27.73
C VAL A 19 -14.16 14.70 26.53
N GLN A 20 -15.25 14.46 25.81
CA GLN A 20 -15.19 13.92 24.46
C GLN A 20 -14.57 15.01 23.58
N VAL A 21 -13.27 14.86 23.31
CA VAL A 21 -12.59 15.68 22.31
C VAL A 21 -12.89 15.05 20.97
N GLU A 22 -13.72 15.74 20.19
CA GLU A 22 -14.12 15.39 18.83
C GLU A 22 -12.88 15.20 17.95
N SER A 23 -12.73 13.99 17.42
CA SER A 23 -11.65 13.56 16.52
C SER A 23 -12.16 13.62 15.08
N ASP A 24 -12.31 14.82 14.51
CA ASP A 24 -12.79 15.03 13.13
C ASP A 24 -11.69 15.46 12.14
N ASN A 25 -10.43 15.49 12.57
CA ASN A 25 -9.34 16.03 11.74
C ASN A 25 -8.61 14.99 10.85
N ASP A 26 -8.81 13.69 11.06
CA ASP A 26 -8.00 12.64 10.40
C ASP A 26 -8.55 12.24 9.01
N GLN A 27 -9.87 12.30 8.81
CA GLN A 27 -10.53 11.75 7.63
C GLN A 27 -10.43 12.66 6.37
N SER A 28 -10.16 13.96 6.56
CA SER A 28 -10.03 14.92 5.46
C SER A 28 -8.68 14.85 4.75
N SER A 29 -7.60 14.47 5.46
CA SER A 29 -6.25 14.40 4.89
C SER A 29 -6.09 13.25 3.89
N SER A 30 -6.59 12.06 4.23
CA SER A 30 -6.53 10.88 3.34
C SER A 30 -7.25 11.13 2.01
N LYS A 31 -8.36 11.87 2.02
CA LYS A 31 -9.11 12.16 0.79
C LYS A 31 -8.32 13.08 -0.15
N VAL A 32 -7.62 14.06 0.40
CA VAL A 32 -6.74 14.95 -0.38
C VAL A 32 -5.56 14.18 -0.95
N GLU A 33 -4.94 13.30 -0.17
CA GLU A 33 -3.85 12.44 -0.65
C GLU A 33 -4.30 11.53 -1.81
N ASP A 34 -5.48 10.93 -1.71
CA ASP A 34 -5.99 10.05 -2.76
C ASP A 34 -6.36 10.81 -4.03
N MET A 35 -6.84 12.05 -3.91
CA MET A 35 -7.03 12.95 -5.04
C MET A 35 -5.69 13.28 -5.73
N ILE A 36 -4.65 13.61 -4.96
CA ILE A 36 -3.31 13.90 -5.50
C ILE A 36 -2.72 12.66 -6.19
N LYS A 37 -2.83 11.47 -5.58
CA LYS A 37 -2.38 10.21 -6.19
C LYS A 37 -3.10 9.94 -7.52
N THR A 38 -4.41 10.19 -7.55
CA THR A 38 -5.22 10.00 -8.76
C THR A 38 -4.79 10.96 -9.87
N GLU A 39 -4.58 12.23 -9.54
CA GLU A 39 -4.14 13.24 -10.50
C GLU A 39 -2.74 12.96 -11.05
N LEU A 40 -1.78 12.62 -10.19
CA LEU A 40 -0.45 12.20 -10.62
C LEU A 40 -0.50 10.98 -11.54
N LYS A 41 -1.34 9.99 -11.22
CA LYS A 41 -1.55 8.82 -12.07
C LYS A 41 -2.12 9.22 -13.44
N ASN A 42 -3.09 10.12 -13.48
CA ASN A 42 -3.66 10.63 -14.74
C ASN A 42 -2.59 11.35 -15.58
N ARG A 43 -1.75 12.19 -14.95
CA ARG A 43 -0.62 12.85 -15.62
C ARG A 43 0.41 11.85 -16.14
N MET A 44 0.74 10.80 -15.39
CA MET A 44 1.62 9.70 -15.86
C MET A 44 1.04 8.96 -17.07
N LEU A 45 -0.28 8.75 -17.11
CA LEU A 45 -0.96 8.13 -18.24
C LEU A 45 -0.94 9.03 -19.47
N ALA A 46 -1.29 10.31 -19.30
CA ALA A 46 -1.34 11.29 -20.38
C ALA A 46 0.04 11.59 -21.01
N SER A 47 1.08 11.66 -20.19
CA SER A 47 2.48 11.84 -20.65
C SER A 47 3.09 10.59 -21.29
N GLY A 48 2.48 9.42 -21.11
CA GLY A 48 3.03 8.15 -21.59
C GLY A 48 4.09 7.53 -20.68
N GLU A 49 4.49 8.20 -19.60
CA GLU A 49 5.47 7.68 -18.63
C GLU A 49 4.99 6.38 -17.98
N TRP A 50 3.68 6.22 -17.77
CA TRP A 50 3.12 4.94 -17.30
C TRP A 50 3.44 3.77 -18.24
N SER A 51 3.26 3.98 -19.55
CA SER A 51 3.55 2.97 -20.57
C SER A 51 5.05 2.67 -20.62
N ARG A 52 5.88 3.72 -20.54
CA ARG A 52 7.34 3.60 -20.50
C ARG A 52 7.83 2.79 -19.28
N LEU A 53 7.29 3.06 -18.09
CA LEU A 53 7.62 2.31 -16.88
C LEU A 53 7.17 0.85 -16.99
N THR A 54 5.95 0.61 -17.46
CA THR A 54 5.42 -0.76 -17.65
C THR A 54 6.30 -1.55 -18.62
N LYS A 55 6.73 -0.92 -19.71
CA LYS A 55 7.67 -1.52 -20.67
C LYS A 55 9.02 -1.83 -20.01
N LYS A 56 9.59 -0.88 -19.26
CA LYS A 56 10.86 -1.06 -18.54
C LYS A 56 10.80 -2.21 -17.54
N VAL A 57 9.69 -2.35 -16.79
CA VAL A 57 9.47 -3.50 -15.89
C VAL A 57 9.49 -4.80 -16.68
N ARG A 58 8.70 -4.87 -17.76
CA ARG A 58 8.60 -6.08 -18.59
C ARG A 58 9.95 -6.46 -19.19
N GLU A 59 10.72 -5.50 -19.68
CA GLU A 59 12.04 -5.75 -20.26
C GLU A 59 13.06 -6.24 -19.24
N GLN A 60 13.01 -5.74 -17.99
CA GLN A 60 13.91 -6.21 -16.93
C GLN A 60 13.55 -7.61 -16.41
N LEU A 61 12.26 -7.94 -16.39
CA LEU A 61 11.80 -9.26 -15.96
C LEU A 61 11.95 -10.31 -17.05
N LYS A 62 11.84 -9.93 -18.32
CA LYS A 62 11.95 -10.83 -19.45
C LYS A 62 13.37 -11.41 -19.57
N GLY A 63 13.47 -12.72 -19.70
CA GLY A 63 14.73 -13.47 -19.76
C GLY A 63 15.47 -13.53 -18.41
N SER A 64 14.87 -13.05 -17.33
CA SER A 64 15.46 -13.14 -16.00
C SER A 64 15.15 -14.49 -15.34
N SER A 65 15.89 -14.82 -14.29
CA SER A 65 15.58 -15.98 -13.45
C SER A 65 14.20 -15.86 -12.77
N TRP A 66 13.68 -14.64 -12.60
CA TRP A 66 12.33 -14.44 -12.05
C TRP A 66 11.26 -14.97 -13.01
N GLU A 67 11.34 -14.64 -14.30
CA GLU A 67 10.37 -15.12 -15.30
C GLU A 67 10.43 -16.65 -15.42
N GLU A 68 11.65 -17.19 -15.46
CA GLU A 68 11.86 -18.64 -15.52
C GLU A 68 11.29 -19.36 -14.30
N ASN A 69 11.57 -18.87 -13.09
CA ASN A 69 11.07 -19.46 -11.85
C ASN A 69 9.54 -19.39 -11.80
N LEU A 70 8.95 -18.25 -12.17
CA LEU A 70 7.50 -18.09 -12.19
C LEU A 70 6.84 -19.02 -13.21
N ARG A 71 7.46 -19.20 -14.38
CA ARG A 71 7.02 -20.17 -15.39
C ARG A 71 7.08 -21.60 -14.87
N CYS A 72 8.20 -22.00 -14.25
CA CYS A 72 8.34 -23.32 -13.65
C CYS A 72 7.29 -23.58 -12.56
N THR A 73 7.00 -22.59 -11.72
CA THR A 73 5.94 -22.66 -10.71
C THR A 73 4.56 -22.81 -11.35
N ALA A 74 4.27 -22.07 -12.42
CA ALA A 74 3.02 -22.17 -13.17
C ALA A 74 2.84 -23.55 -13.80
N GLU A 75 3.88 -24.07 -14.45
CA GLU A 75 3.89 -25.39 -15.07
C GLU A 75 3.70 -26.50 -14.02
N ALA A 76 4.41 -26.41 -12.88
CA ALA A 76 4.26 -27.37 -11.80
C ALA A 76 2.81 -27.40 -11.26
N ARG A 77 2.21 -26.22 -11.02
CA ARG A 77 0.82 -26.12 -10.56
C ARG A 77 -0.18 -26.65 -11.59
N ALA A 78 0.05 -26.37 -12.88
CA ALA A 78 -0.83 -26.82 -13.95
C ALA A 78 -0.82 -28.34 -14.16
N LEU A 79 0.25 -29.03 -13.75
CA LEU A 79 0.42 -30.48 -13.86
C LEU A 79 -0.07 -31.24 -12.61
N GLU A 80 -0.60 -30.54 -11.61
CA GLU A 80 -1.19 -31.18 -10.43
C GLU A 80 -2.47 -31.93 -10.80
N ALA A 81 -2.81 -32.95 -9.99
CA ALA A 81 -3.86 -33.92 -10.29
C ALA A 81 -5.28 -33.31 -10.37
N ASP A 82 -5.46 -32.09 -9.87
CA ASP A 82 -6.72 -31.35 -9.89
C ASP A 82 -6.93 -30.53 -11.17
N GLU A 83 -5.94 -30.47 -12.08
CA GLU A 83 -6.01 -29.78 -13.38
C GLU A 83 -6.65 -28.38 -13.29
N PRO A 84 -5.99 -27.41 -12.61
CA PRO A 84 -6.60 -26.12 -12.33
C PRO A 84 -6.98 -25.37 -13.60
N SER A 85 -8.11 -24.66 -13.54
CA SER A 85 -8.48 -23.70 -14.58
C SER A 85 -7.46 -22.55 -14.67
N LEU A 86 -7.46 -21.84 -15.79
CA LEU A 86 -6.60 -20.66 -15.97
C LEU A 86 -6.83 -19.60 -14.88
N GLY A 87 -8.06 -19.43 -14.41
CA GLY A 87 -8.38 -18.49 -13.33
C GLY A 87 -7.71 -18.87 -12.02
N GLU A 88 -7.85 -20.14 -11.61
CA GLU A 88 -7.22 -20.68 -10.41
C GLU A 88 -5.69 -20.63 -10.48
N LEU A 89 -5.14 -20.88 -11.67
CA LEU A 89 -3.71 -20.77 -11.92
C LEU A 89 -3.21 -19.32 -11.75
N ILE A 90 -3.96 -18.34 -12.26
CA ILE A 90 -3.63 -16.91 -12.09
C ILE A 90 -3.72 -16.53 -10.61
N GLU A 91 -4.79 -16.90 -9.91
CA GLU A 91 -4.97 -16.62 -8.49
C GLU A 91 -3.85 -17.21 -7.63
N TYR A 92 -3.35 -18.39 -8.00
CA TYR A 92 -2.22 -19.03 -7.34
C TYR A 92 -0.89 -18.32 -7.62
N ILE A 93 -0.61 -17.96 -8.88
CA ILE A 93 0.68 -17.39 -9.28
C ILE A 93 0.80 -15.91 -8.92
N GLN A 94 -0.30 -15.15 -8.92
CA GLN A 94 -0.29 -13.70 -8.71
C GLN A 94 0.42 -13.25 -7.41
N PRO A 95 0.13 -13.82 -6.22
CA PRO A 95 0.86 -13.44 -5.00
C PRO A 95 2.35 -13.80 -5.08
N ILE A 96 2.69 -14.98 -5.63
CA ILE A 96 4.07 -15.41 -5.82
C ILE A 96 4.82 -14.44 -6.73
N ALA A 97 4.20 -14.04 -7.84
CA ALA A 97 4.75 -13.09 -8.78
C ALA A 97 5.07 -11.75 -8.09
N ALA A 98 4.15 -11.22 -7.28
CA ALA A 98 4.32 -9.96 -6.57
C ALA A 98 5.43 -10.00 -5.50
N ASP A 99 5.48 -11.09 -4.73
CA ASP A 99 6.41 -11.22 -3.62
C ASP A 99 7.84 -11.47 -4.09
N THR A 100 8.00 -12.24 -5.17
CA THR A 100 9.32 -12.66 -5.68
C THR A 100 9.99 -11.67 -6.63
N VAL A 101 9.33 -10.56 -7.00
CA VAL A 101 9.96 -9.54 -7.87
C VAL A 101 11.29 -9.08 -7.24
N PRO A 102 12.42 -9.12 -7.96
CA PRO A 102 13.72 -8.70 -7.45
C PRO A 102 13.72 -7.28 -6.89
N GLU A 103 14.35 -7.10 -5.72
CA GLU A 103 14.40 -5.81 -5.02
C GLU A 103 15.07 -4.72 -5.84
N GLN A 104 16.10 -5.07 -6.62
CA GLN A 104 16.75 -4.15 -7.55
C GLN A 104 15.75 -3.53 -8.54
N ILE A 105 14.88 -4.36 -9.13
CA ILE A 105 13.86 -3.90 -10.08
C ILE A 105 12.83 -3.02 -9.35
N LYS A 106 12.38 -3.42 -8.15
CA LYS A 106 11.48 -2.59 -7.31
C LYS A 106 12.09 -1.22 -7.05
N ASN A 107 13.36 -1.16 -6.67
CA ASN A 107 14.08 0.07 -6.37
C ASN A 107 14.25 0.98 -7.60
N ASP A 108 14.63 0.41 -8.74
CA ASP A 108 14.82 1.18 -9.98
C ASP A 108 13.51 1.81 -10.50
N ILE A 109 12.40 1.08 -10.34
CA ILE A 109 11.07 1.58 -10.71
C ILE A 109 10.58 2.61 -9.69
N MET A 110 10.77 2.36 -8.40
CA MET A 110 10.44 3.31 -7.35
C MET A 110 11.21 4.63 -7.50
N ALA A 111 12.49 4.58 -7.86
CA ALA A 111 13.29 5.77 -8.16
C ALA A 111 12.72 6.54 -9.35
N SER A 112 12.27 5.83 -10.39
CA SER A 112 11.66 6.47 -11.57
C SER A 112 10.31 7.12 -11.23
N ILE A 113 9.50 6.50 -10.37
CA ILE A 113 8.24 7.06 -9.87
C ILE A 113 8.51 8.29 -9.00
N ARG A 114 9.45 8.21 -8.04
CA ARG A 114 9.82 9.36 -7.19
C ARG A 114 10.26 10.56 -8.02
N HIS A 115 11.13 10.34 -8.99
CA HIS A 115 11.58 11.37 -9.90
C HIS A 115 10.42 12.03 -10.66
N PHE A 116 9.46 11.22 -11.15
CA PHE A 116 8.26 11.77 -11.80
C PHE A 116 7.44 12.64 -10.83
N VAL A 117 7.23 12.17 -9.60
CA VAL A 117 6.46 12.91 -8.59
C VAL A 117 7.17 14.22 -8.24
N GLU A 118 8.47 14.22 -7.99
CA GLU A 118 9.26 15.42 -7.68
C GLU A 118 9.09 16.49 -8.77
N VAL A 119 9.30 16.12 -10.03
CA VAL A 119 9.16 17.04 -11.17
C VAL A 119 7.75 17.59 -11.32
N ASN A 120 6.72 16.81 -10.98
CA ASN A 120 5.32 17.20 -11.21
C ASN A 120 4.64 17.86 -9.99
N VAL A 121 5.22 17.74 -8.80
CA VAL A 121 4.73 18.39 -7.58
C VAL A 121 5.41 19.75 -7.39
N ASP A 122 6.71 19.87 -7.69
CA ASP A 122 7.43 21.14 -7.61
C ASP A 122 7.00 22.13 -8.72
N ALA A 123 6.60 21.61 -9.89
CA ALA A 123 6.15 22.45 -11.01
C ALA A 123 4.81 23.16 -10.75
N ASP A 124 3.91 22.61 -9.92
CA ASP A 124 2.59 23.21 -9.63
C ASP A 124 2.68 24.36 -8.59
N VAL A 125 3.83 24.53 -7.92
CA VAL A 125 4.06 25.63 -6.95
C VAL A 125 4.70 26.86 -7.62
N GLY A 126 5.04 26.78 -8.91
CA GLY A 126 5.85 27.78 -9.62
C GLY A 126 5.11 28.85 -10.43
N GLU A 127 3.82 28.70 -10.75
CA GLU A 127 3.10 29.68 -11.58
C GLU A 127 2.13 30.55 -10.75
N THR A 128 2.72 31.49 -10.00
CA THR A 128 2.05 32.74 -9.62
C THR A 128 2.91 33.91 -10.09
N GLN A 129 2.70 34.34 -11.34
CA GLN A 129 3.06 35.68 -11.82
C GLN A 129 1.89 36.30 -12.58
#